data_AF-A0A1Y3D845-F1
#
_entry.id   AF-A0A1Y3D845-F1
#
_cell.length_a   1.000
_cell.length_b   1.000
_cell.length_c   1.000
_cell.angle_alpha   90.00
_cell.angle_beta   90.00
_cell.angle_gamma   90.00
#
_symmetry.space_group_name_H-M   'P 1'
#
loop_
_entity.id
_entity.type
_entity.pdbx_description
1 polymer ?
#
loop_
_entity_poly.entity_id
_entity_poly.type
_entity_poly.pdbx_seq_one_letter_code
_entity_poly.pdbx_strand_id
1 'polypeptide(L)'
;MINADFEDSFDDFEQQEVTRIPQHEKGKQLGQSILKDADQYLQSMSAAEHKHLIQMLKGLATNEPYLDVLANQLDQPVDSKVANDALNLVHVWTLINQHESDVNFNLLDVIQTEYFQAELMEAFDALEIGDNKDQRRLVIQEAFKLYEMQCFAGCIPLLYAQLEGLLTDILVEKGYLKQNHTKFMDVYKIVPGLKGHEIKSLWHKAKIACEMNVYFSELEAYKMDNSSTVTMTRHNILHGMDVNHFNKERSFVLFIWLFSVTSFMGTLKS
;
A
#
# COMPACT_ATOMS: atom_id res chain seq x y z
N MET A 1 44.12 28.86 16.48
CA MET A 1 42.89 29.24 17.19
C MET A 1 41.75 29.00 16.23
N ILE A 2 41.03 27.89 16.42
CA ILE A 2 39.85 27.53 15.65
C ILE A 2 38.69 28.18 16.39
N ASN A 3 37.97 29.08 15.73
CA ASN A 3 36.84 29.79 16.31
C ASN A 3 35.71 28.81 16.60
N ALA A 4 35.29 28.83 17.86
CA ALA A 4 34.03 28.30 18.34
C ALA A 4 32.89 29.11 17.71
N ASP A 5 32.00 28.44 16.97
CA ASP A 5 30.67 28.92 16.56
C ASP A 5 29.81 27.74 16.07
N PHE A 6 29.93 26.57 16.70
CA PHE A 6 29.21 25.34 16.29
C PHE A 6 28.42 24.67 17.43
N GLU A 7 28.04 25.40 18.48
CA GLU A 7 27.29 24.82 19.61
C GLU A 7 25.95 25.52 19.97
N ASP A 8 25.61 26.68 19.42
CA ASP A 8 24.46 27.47 19.94
C ASP A 8 23.14 27.37 19.13
N SER A 9 22.89 26.30 18.35
CA SER A 9 21.61 26.17 17.61
C SER A 9 20.84 24.86 17.80
N PHE A 10 21.25 24.00 18.74
CA PHE A 10 20.60 22.70 18.97
C PHE A 10 19.65 22.68 20.18
N ASP A 11 19.76 23.62 21.11
CA ASP A 11 19.05 23.58 22.40
C ASP A 11 17.63 24.18 22.38
N ASP A 12 17.22 24.86 21.31
CA ASP A 12 15.88 25.48 21.21
C ASP A 12 14.77 24.52 20.72
N PHE A 13 15.09 23.26 20.43
CA PHE A 13 14.12 22.29 19.87
C PHE A 13 13.49 21.35 20.92
N GLU A 14 13.99 21.32 22.16
CA GLU A 14 13.55 20.37 23.19
C GLU A 14 12.28 20.81 23.96
N GLN A 15 11.76 22.02 23.74
CA GLN A 15 10.58 22.54 24.46
C GLN A 15 9.38 22.93 23.58
N GLN A 16 9.35 22.50 22.32
CA GLN A 16 8.18 22.76 21.47
C GLN A 16 7.09 21.73 21.70
N GLU A 17 5.92 22.20 22.17
CA GLU A 17 4.66 21.46 22.29
C GLU A 17 4.33 20.70 21.00
N VAL A 18 3.74 19.50 21.14
CA VAL A 18 3.16 18.74 20.03
C VAL A 18 2.24 19.67 19.23
N THR A 19 2.60 19.96 17.99
CA THR A 19 1.76 20.80 17.14
C THR A 19 0.58 19.95 16.69
N ARG A 20 -0.64 20.33 17.07
CA ARG A 20 -1.85 19.59 16.69
C ARG A 20 -2.00 19.58 15.17
N ILE A 21 -2.14 18.39 14.60
CA ILE A 21 -2.45 18.18 13.18
C ILE A 21 -3.78 18.90 12.88
N PRO A 22 -3.84 19.78 11.87
CA PRO A 22 -5.11 20.33 11.41
C PRO A 22 -6.05 19.18 11.01
N GLN A 23 -7.25 19.12 11.59
CA GLN A 23 -8.24 18.13 11.16
C GLN A 23 -8.65 18.45 9.72
N HIS A 24 -8.19 17.66 8.76
CA HIS A 24 -8.59 17.79 7.36
C HIS A 24 -10.05 17.32 7.17
N GLU A 25 -10.82 18.07 6.38
CA GLU A 25 -12.16 17.65 5.96
C GLU A 25 -12.11 16.44 5.03
N LYS A 26 -13.11 15.55 5.13
CA LYS A 26 -13.25 14.36 4.28
C LYS A 26 -13.14 14.71 2.78
N GLY A 27 -12.27 14.01 2.06
CA GLY A 27 -12.09 14.10 0.61
C GLY A 27 -13.16 13.35 -0.20
N LYS A 28 -13.24 13.62 -1.51
CA LYS A 28 -14.00 12.86 -2.52
C LYS A 28 -13.20 11.62 -2.98
N GLN A 29 -13.68 10.80 -3.91
CA GLN A 29 -14.62 9.68 -3.74
C GLN A 29 -14.00 8.38 -4.30
N LEU A 30 -12.90 8.40 -5.08
CA LEU A 30 -12.45 7.26 -5.90
C LEU A 30 -12.18 5.98 -5.11
N GLY A 31 -11.29 6.00 -4.12
CA GLY A 31 -11.06 4.83 -3.25
C GLY A 31 -12.32 4.40 -2.50
N GLN A 32 -13.14 5.36 -2.03
CA GLN A 32 -14.41 5.06 -1.34
C GLN A 32 -15.47 4.49 -2.28
N SER A 33 -15.51 4.91 -3.55
CA SER A 33 -16.43 4.40 -4.56
C SER A 33 -15.99 3.02 -5.02
N ILE A 34 -14.69 2.79 -5.24
CA ILE A 34 -14.13 1.45 -5.53
C ILE A 34 -14.57 0.45 -4.45
N LEU A 35 -14.38 0.78 -3.17
CA LEU A 35 -14.75 -0.11 -2.08
C LEU A 35 -16.28 -0.30 -1.97
N LYS A 36 -17.06 0.76 -2.19
CA LYS A 36 -18.52 0.70 -2.16
C LYS A 36 -19.07 -0.14 -3.31
N ASP A 37 -18.56 0.06 -4.52
CA ASP A 37 -19.00 -0.65 -5.72
C ASP A 37 -18.59 -2.13 -5.63
N ALA A 38 -17.38 -2.41 -5.10
CA ALA A 38 -16.94 -3.77 -4.81
C ALA A 38 -17.81 -4.47 -3.76
N ASP A 39 -18.17 -3.77 -2.67
CA ASP A 39 -19.07 -4.32 -1.65
C ASP A 39 -20.46 -4.60 -2.26
N GLN A 40 -21.02 -3.67 -3.03
CA GLN A 40 -22.28 -3.87 -3.75
C GLN A 40 -22.22 -5.06 -4.70
N TYR A 41 -21.11 -5.19 -5.44
CA TYR A 41 -20.90 -6.33 -6.33
C TYR A 41 -20.86 -7.63 -5.55
N LEU A 42 -20.10 -7.70 -4.45
CA LEU A 42 -20.02 -8.85 -3.57
C LEU A 42 -21.40 -9.29 -3.05
N GLN A 43 -22.25 -8.34 -2.64
CA GLN A 43 -23.62 -8.65 -2.19
C GLN A 43 -24.53 -9.17 -3.32
N SER A 44 -24.26 -8.77 -4.57
CA SER A 44 -25.03 -9.20 -5.75
C SER A 44 -24.45 -10.44 -6.46
N MET A 45 -23.24 -10.86 -6.08
CA MET A 45 -22.48 -11.96 -6.68
C MET A 45 -23.26 -13.27 -6.57
N SER A 46 -23.27 -14.06 -7.64
CA SER A 46 -23.93 -15.37 -7.58
C SER A 46 -23.20 -16.33 -6.64
N ALA A 47 -23.93 -17.21 -5.97
CA ALA A 47 -23.31 -18.19 -5.06
C ALA A 47 -22.29 -19.11 -5.75
N ALA A 48 -22.47 -19.39 -7.05
CA ALA A 48 -21.53 -20.18 -7.84
C ALA A 48 -20.22 -19.42 -8.10
N GLU A 49 -20.32 -18.14 -8.44
CA GLU A 49 -19.18 -17.26 -8.68
C GLU A 49 -18.40 -17.00 -7.40
N HIS A 50 -19.10 -16.66 -6.30
CA HIS A 50 -18.48 -16.47 -4.99
C HIS A 50 -17.71 -17.71 -4.56
N LYS A 51 -18.34 -18.89 -4.64
CA LYS A 51 -17.67 -20.17 -4.35
C LYS A 51 -16.45 -20.40 -5.24
N HIS A 52 -16.52 -20.05 -6.51
CA HIS A 52 -15.40 -20.20 -7.44
C HIS A 52 -14.21 -19.31 -7.04
N LEU A 53 -14.45 -18.03 -6.75
CA LEU A 53 -13.42 -17.10 -6.28
C LEU A 53 -12.77 -17.60 -4.97
N ILE A 54 -13.57 -18.01 -3.98
CA ILE A 54 -13.06 -18.56 -2.71
C ILE A 54 -12.19 -19.80 -2.94
N GLN A 55 -12.63 -20.73 -3.81
CA GLN A 55 -11.87 -21.93 -4.13
C GLN A 55 -10.54 -21.61 -4.83
N MET A 56 -10.55 -20.64 -5.75
CA MET A 56 -9.34 -20.19 -6.43
C MET A 56 -8.33 -19.61 -5.43
N LEU A 57 -8.77 -18.72 -4.53
CA LEU A 57 -7.91 -18.13 -3.50
C LEU A 57 -7.32 -19.18 -2.55
N LYS A 58 -8.14 -20.14 -2.10
CA LYS A 58 -7.68 -21.24 -1.24
C LYS A 58 -6.68 -22.16 -1.94
N GLY A 59 -6.83 -22.37 -3.25
CA GLY A 59 -5.84 -23.12 -4.04
C GLY A 59 -4.48 -22.41 -4.08
N LEU A 60 -4.50 -21.11 -4.37
CA LEU A 60 -3.30 -20.26 -4.43
C LEU A 60 -2.63 -20.05 -3.06
N ALA A 61 -3.40 -20.16 -1.97
CA ALA A 61 -2.89 -20.01 -0.61
C ALA A 61 -1.80 -21.03 -0.21
N THR A 62 -1.67 -22.13 -0.96
CA THR A 62 -0.57 -23.09 -0.81
C THR A 62 0.80 -22.43 -1.01
N ASN A 63 0.89 -21.43 -1.89
CA ASN A 63 2.12 -20.72 -2.21
C ASN A 63 2.21 -19.34 -1.54
N GLU A 64 1.06 -18.75 -1.17
CA GLU A 64 0.96 -17.44 -0.53
C GLU A 64 -0.15 -17.43 0.54
N PRO A 65 0.18 -17.67 1.82
CA PRO A 65 -0.81 -17.80 2.90
C PRO A 65 -1.75 -16.61 3.06
N TYR A 66 -1.33 -15.40 2.65
CA TYR A 66 -2.17 -14.22 2.70
C TYR A 66 -3.44 -14.36 1.84
N LEU A 67 -3.43 -15.17 0.78
CA LEU A 67 -4.63 -15.40 -0.03
C LEU A 67 -5.72 -16.18 0.74
N ASP A 68 -5.35 -17.00 1.73
CA ASP A 68 -6.34 -17.61 2.64
C ASP A 68 -6.98 -16.55 3.55
N VAL A 69 -6.23 -15.54 3.97
CA VAL A 69 -6.78 -14.39 4.71
C VAL A 69 -7.84 -13.69 3.87
N LEU A 70 -7.56 -13.40 2.60
CA LEU A 70 -8.54 -12.79 1.69
C LEU A 70 -9.77 -13.68 1.49
N ALA A 71 -9.58 -14.98 1.27
CA ALA A 71 -10.68 -15.93 1.17
C ALA A 71 -11.57 -15.91 2.41
N ASN A 72 -10.97 -15.96 3.60
CA ASN A 72 -11.70 -15.92 4.86
C ASN A 72 -12.40 -14.57 5.11
N GLN A 73 -11.86 -13.46 4.60
CA GLN A 73 -12.53 -12.15 4.65
C GLN A 73 -13.77 -12.10 3.75
N LEU A 74 -13.73 -12.77 2.58
CA LEU A 74 -14.84 -12.82 1.64
C LEU A 74 -15.91 -13.87 2.01
N ASP A 75 -15.57 -14.85 2.85
CA ASP A 75 -16.46 -15.94 3.31
C ASP A 75 -17.11 -15.64 4.68
N GLN A 76 -17.12 -14.36 5.10
CA GLN A 76 -17.75 -13.95 6.36
C GLN A 76 -19.28 -13.95 6.28
N PRO A 77 -19.99 -14.05 7.42
CA PRO A 77 -21.44 -13.89 7.45
C PRO A 77 -21.88 -12.56 6.84
N VAL A 78 -23.06 -12.57 6.21
CA VAL A 78 -23.77 -11.36 5.76
C VAL A 78 -23.81 -10.35 6.91
N ASP A 79 -23.58 -9.07 6.59
CA ASP A 79 -23.44 -7.91 7.51
C ASP A 79 -22.09 -7.76 8.25
N SER A 80 -21.14 -8.68 8.06
CA SER A 80 -19.78 -8.52 8.61
C SER A 80 -18.99 -7.48 7.82
N LYS A 81 -18.16 -6.68 8.49
CA LYS A 81 -17.27 -5.74 7.80
C LYS A 81 -16.20 -6.52 7.04
N VAL A 82 -16.25 -6.44 5.71
CA VAL A 82 -15.21 -6.97 4.83
C VAL A 82 -13.98 -6.06 4.87
N ALA A 83 -12.79 -6.66 4.96
CA ALA A 83 -11.54 -5.92 4.93
C ALA A 83 -11.33 -5.22 3.56
N ASN A 84 -10.74 -4.02 3.57
CA ASN A 84 -10.55 -3.23 2.35
C ASN A 84 -9.68 -3.95 1.31
N ASP A 85 -8.68 -4.72 1.73
CA ASP A 85 -7.86 -5.49 0.79
C ASP A 85 -8.68 -6.57 0.06
N ALA A 86 -9.63 -7.18 0.75
CA ALA A 86 -10.56 -8.14 0.14
C ALA A 86 -11.55 -7.44 -0.81
N LEU A 87 -12.01 -6.23 -0.47
CA LEU A 87 -12.84 -5.43 -1.38
C LEU A 87 -12.07 -4.95 -2.62
N ASN A 88 -10.80 -4.57 -2.50
CA ASN A 88 -9.95 -4.24 -3.65
C ASN A 88 -9.74 -5.47 -4.56
N LEU A 89 -9.60 -6.67 -3.98
CA LEU A 89 -9.60 -7.90 -4.76
C LEU A 89 -10.94 -8.10 -5.49
N VAL A 90 -12.08 -7.86 -4.84
CA VAL A 90 -13.41 -7.95 -5.49
C VAL A 90 -13.56 -6.93 -6.62
N HIS A 91 -13.01 -5.73 -6.46
CA HIS A 91 -12.96 -4.76 -7.56
C HIS A 91 -12.19 -5.32 -8.76
N VAL A 92 -11.00 -5.87 -8.54
CA VAL A 92 -10.21 -6.52 -9.62
C VAL A 92 -10.97 -7.69 -10.24
N TRP A 93 -11.66 -8.48 -9.42
CA TRP A 93 -12.52 -9.56 -9.90
C TRP A 93 -13.68 -9.06 -10.78
N THR A 94 -14.27 -7.92 -10.42
CA THR A 94 -15.30 -7.26 -11.22
C THR A 94 -14.75 -6.82 -12.57
N LEU A 95 -13.54 -6.27 -12.62
CA LEU A 95 -12.87 -5.92 -13.88
C LEU A 95 -12.64 -7.16 -14.76
N ILE A 96 -12.19 -8.27 -14.18
CA ILE A 96 -12.06 -9.55 -14.91
C ILE A 96 -13.41 -9.93 -15.53
N ASN A 97 -14.49 -9.93 -14.77
CA ASN A 97 -15.81 -10.34 -15.28
C ASN A 97 -16.40 -9.38 -16.32
N GLN A 98 -15.92 -8.13 -16.40
CA GLN A 98 -16.32 -7.16 -17.43
C GLN A 98 -15.57 -7.34 -18.74
N HIS A 99 -14.31 -7.76 -18.68
CA HIS A 99 -13.42 -7.84 -19.83
C HIS A 99 -13.22 -9.26 -20.36
N GLU A 100 -13.34 -10.26 -19.49
CA GLU A 100 -13.04 -11.65 -19.79
C GLU A 100 -14.33 -12.49 -19.87
N SER A 101 -14.40 -13.33 -20.90
CA SER A 101 -15.50 -14.29 -21.09
C SER A 101 -15.10 -15.73 -20.73
N ASP A 102 -13.82 -15.98 -20.48
CA ASP A 102 -13.34 -17.32 -20.11
C ASP A 102 -13.55 -17.58 -18.62
N VAL A 103 -14.39 -18.57 -18.33
CA VAL A 103 -14.66 -19.05 -16.97
C VAL A 103 -13.43 -19.68 -16.29
N ASN A 104 -12.37 -19.97 -17.04
CA ASN A 104 -11.11 -20.52 -16.52
C ASN A 104 -9.98 -19.49 -16.45
N PHE A 105 -10.30 -18.19 -16.60
CA PHE A 105 -9.31 -17.13 -16.47
C PHE A 105 -8.57 -17.26 -15.13
N ASN A 106 -7.24 -17.29 -15.19
CA ASN A 106 -6.43 -17.39 -13.99
C ASN A 106 -6.32 -16.00 -13.36
N LEU A 107 -6.81 -15.84 -12.13
CA LEU A 107 -6.75 -14.59 -11.38
C LEU A 107 -5.36 -13.94 -11.38
N LEU A 108 -4.29 -14.72 -11.31
CA LEU A 108 -2.93 -14.17 -11.31
C LEU A 108 -2.55 -13.51 -12.65
N ASP A 109 -3.17 -13.92 -13.77
CA ASP A 109 -2.88 -13.37 -15.10
C ASP A 109 -3.45 -11.96 -15.27
N VAL A 110 -4.35 -11.52 -14.39
CA VAL A 110 -4.93 -10.16 -14.42
C VAL A 110 -3.87 -9.06 -14.41
N ILE A 111 -2.72 -9.29 -13.76
CA ILE A 111 -1.63 -8.30 -13.70
C ILE A 111 -1.05 -7.99 -15.09
N GLN A 112 -1.15 -8.95 -16.02
CA GLN A 112 -0.61 -8.83 -17.37
C GLN A 112 -1.61 -8.20 -18.35
N THR A 113 -2.86 -7.98 -17.94
CA THR A 113 -3.88 -7.46 -18.84
C THR A 113 -3.78 -5.94 -18.97
N GLU A 114 -4.15 -5.44 -20.14
CA GLU A 114 -4.15 -4.00 -20.42
C GLU A 114 -5.11 -3.24 -19.49
N TYR A 115 -6.28 -3.83 -19.18
CA TYR A 115 -7.28 -3.17 -18.35
C TYR A 115 -6.83 -2.99 -16.90
N PHE A 116 -6.16 -3.98 -16.30
CA PHE A 116 -5.64 -3.82 -14.94
C PHE A 116 -4.50 -2.81 -14.88
N GLN A 117 -3.58 -2.88 -15.84
CA GLN A 117 -2.47 -1.94 -15.93
C GLN A 117 -2.97 -0.51 -16.15
N ALA A 118 -3.97 -0.32 -17.02
CA ALA A 118 -4.60 0.99 -17.22
C ALA A 118 -5.22 1.51 -15.93
N GLU A 119 -6.04 0.71 -15.23
CA GLU A 119 -6.70 1.12 -13.98
C GLU A 119 -5.67 1.55 -12.90
N LEU A 120 -4.60 0.77 -12.72
CA LEU A 120 -3.54 1.09 -11.75
C LEU A 120 -2.80 2.36 -12.15
N MET A 121 -2.46 2.52 -13.43
CA MET A 121 -1.73 3.69 -13.91
C MET A 121 -2.60 4.95 -13.87
N GLU A 122 -3.90 4.87 -14.14
CA GLU A 122 -4.83 5.99 -13.97
C GLU A 122 -4.93 6.42 -12.51
N ALA A 123 -5.05 5.46 -11.58
CA ALA A 123 -5.04 5.75 -10.15
C ALA A 123 -3.72 6.40 -9.69
N PHE A 124 -2.58 5.94 -10.22
CA PHE A 124 -1.27 6.53 -9.97
C PHE A 124 -1.14 7.94 -10.58
N ASP A 125 -1.58 8.12 -11.82
CA ASP A 125 -1.50 9.39 -12.54
C ASP A 125 -2.39 10.47 -11.89
N ALA A 126 -3.41 10.07 -11.12
CA ALA A 126 -4.22 10.98 -10.30
C ALA A 126 -3.53 11.47 -9.00
N LEU A 127 -2.41 10.85 -8.58
CA LEU A 127 -1.73 11.26 -7.34
C LEU A 127 -1.06 12.63 -7.47
N GLU A 128 -1.33 13.52 -6.52
CA GLU A 128 -0.53 14.74 -6.34
C GLU A 128 0.68 14.38 -5.48
N ILE A 129 1.82 14.12 -6.14
CA ILE A 129 3.11 13.79 -5.51
C ILE A 129 4.23 14.50 -6.26
N GLY A 130 5.34 14.77 -5.56
CA GLY A 130 6.43 15.63 -6.02
C GLY A 130 7.21 15.14 -7.24
N ASP A 131 8.34 15.81 -7.50
CA ASP A 131 9.09 15.81 -8.76
C ASP A 131 9.49 14.44 -9.34
N ASN A 132 9.52 13.38 -8.52
CA ASN A 132 9.88 12.03 -8.96
C ASN A 132 8.70 11.24 -9.58
N LYS A 133 7.51 11.84 -9.70
CA LYS A 133 6.30 11.15 -10.19
C LYS A 133 6.52 10.47 -11.53
N ASP A 134 7.11 11.16 -12.50
CA ASP A 134 7.33 10.62 -13.84
C ASP A 134 8.30 9.43 -13.83
N GLN A 135 9.39 9.51 -13.06
CA GLN A 135 10.35 8.41 -12.93
C GLN A 135 9.73 7.24 -12.19
N ARG A 136 8.95 7.50 -11.14
CA ARG A 136 8.23 6.48 -10.39
C ARG A 136 7.24 5.73 -11.27
N ARG A 137 6.56 6.45 -12.16
CA ARG A 137 5.67 5.88 -13.19
C ARG A 137 6.39 4.82 -14.03
N LEU A 138 7.60 5.13 -14.52
CA LEU A 138 8.40 4.20 -15.30
C LEU A 138 8.81 2.96 -14.50
N VAL A 139 9.18 3.14 -13.22
CA VAL A 139 9.56 2.02 -12.34
C VAL A 139 8.37 1.08 -12.09
N ILE A 140 7.15 1.61 -11.92
CA ILE A 140 5.95 0.78 -11.80
C ILE A 140 5.70 -0.01 -13.10
N GLN A 141 5.91 0.61 -14.26
CA GLN A 141 5.81 -0.10 -15.55
C GLN A 141 6.87 -1.20 -15.69
N GLU A 142 8.06 -1.02 -15.14
CA GLU A 142 9.08 -2.08 -15.09
C GLU A 142 8.66 -3.25 -14.20
N ALA A 143 7.92 -3.02 -13.10
CA ALA A 143 7.37 -4.10 -12.30
C ALA A 143 6.41 -4.99 -13.10
N PHE A 144 5.55 -4.43 -13.96
CA PHE A 144 4.71 -5.24 -14.85
C PHE A 144 5.54 -6.13 -15.78
N LYS A 145 6.61 -5.59 -16.36
CA LYS A 145 7.54 -6.38 -17.20
C LYS A 145 8.24 -7.49 -16.42
N LEU A 146 8.68 -7.22 -15.19
CA LEU A 146 9.28 -8.24 -14.33
C LEU A 146 8.28 -9.36 -14.00
N TYR A 147 7.00 -9.02 -13.79
CA TYR A 147 5.93 -10.00 -13.59
C TYR A 147 5.70 -10.87 -14.83
N GLU A 148 5.60 -10.25 -16.01
CA GLU A 148 5.46 -10.92 -17.30
C GLU A 148 6.63 -11.88 -17.57
N MET A 149 7.86 -11.42 -17.33
CA MET A 149 9.09 -12.21 -17.48
C MET A 149 9.29 -13.25 -16.36
N GLN A 150 8.36 -13.37 -15.41
CA GLN A 150 8.44 -14.26 -14.24
C GLN A 150 9.67 -14.02 -13.35
N CYS A 151 10.21 -12.80 -13.39
CA CYS A 151 11.36 -12.36 -12.62
C CYS A 151 10.93 -11.86 -11.22
N PHE A 152 10.26 -12.73 -10.45
CA PHE A 152 9.63 -12.38 -9.17
C PHE A 152 10.63 -11.91 -8.11
N ALA A 153 11.86 -12.43 -8.12
CA ALA A 153 12.94 -11.97 -7.23
C ALA A 153 13.34 -10.50 -7.46
N GLY A 154 13.11 -9.96 -8.66
CA GLY A 154 13.24 -8.53 -8.94
C GLY A 154 11.93 -7.77 -8.69
N CYS A 155 10.79 -8.36 -9.06
CA CYS A 155 9.47 -7.73 -8.97
C CYS A 155 9.10 -7.39 -7.51
N ILE A 156 9.28 -8.34 -6.59
CA ILE A 156 8.83 -8.20 -5.19
C ILE A 156 9.58 -7.09 -4.44
N PRO A 157 10.93 -7.04 -4.43
CA PRO A 157 11.64 -5.94 -3.78
C PRO A 157 11.31 -4.58 -4.40
N LEU A 158 11.13 -4.52 -5.73
CA LEU A 158 10.74 -3.30 -6.43
C LEU A 158 9.37 -2.81 -5.95
N LEU A 159 8.37 -3.68 -5.89
CA LEU A 159 7.02 -3.34 -5.40
C LEU A 159 7.03 -2.88 -3.94
N TYR A 160 7.76 -3.56 -3.05
CA TYR A 160 7.91 -3.11 -1.66
C TYR A 160 8.60 -1.74 -1.55
N ALA A 161 9.56 -1.45 -2.42
CA ALA A 161 10.19 -0.14 -2.48
C ALA A 161 9.22 0.94 -2.98
N GLN A 162 8.33 0.63 -3.93
CA GLN A 162 7.31 1.58 -4.39
C GLN A 162 6.26 1.85 -3.32
N LEU A 163 5.78 0.83 -2.61
CA LEU A 163 4.82 1.00 -1.51
C LEU A 163 5.36 1.94 -0.42
N GLU A 164 6.63 1.81 -0.05
CA GLU A 164 7.27 2.71 0.92
C GLU A 164 7.59 4.09 0.33
N GLY A 165 8.06 4.14 -0.92
CA GLY A 165 8.40 5.37 -1.62
C GLY A 165 7.19 6.28 -1.81
N LEU A 166 6.07 5.73 -2.29
CA LEU A 166 4.79 6.43 -2.44
C LEU A 166 4.29 7.02 -1.13
N LEU A 167 4.35 6.23 -0.05
CA LEU A 167 3.98 6.73 1.27
C LEU A 167 4.86 7.90 1.69
N THR A 168 6.17 7.82 1.41
CA THR A 168 7.10 8.90 1.71
C THR A 168 6.74 10.16 0.93
N ASP A 169 6.51 10.05 -0.38
CA ASP A 169 6.16 11.18 -1.24
C ASP A 169 4.86 11.87 -0.78
N ILE A 170 3.82 11.08 -0.47
CA ILE A 170 2.55 11.61 0.05
C ILE A 170 2.73 12.33 1.37
N LEU A 171 3.49 11.75 2.31
CA LEU A 171 3.71 12.39 3.60
C LEU A 171 4.53 13.69 3.48
N VAL A 172 5.44 13.79 2.49
CA VAL A 172 6.15 15.02 2.18
C VAL A 172 5.21 16.05 1.56
N GLU A 173 4.43 15.65 0.54
CA GLU A 173 3.49 16.53 -0.15
C GLU A 173 2.46 17.13 0.82
N LYS A 174 1.94 16.31 1.74
CA LYS A 174 0.98 16.74 2.76
C LYS A 174 1.62 17.46 3.96
N GLY A 175 2.93 17.70 3.93
CA GLY A 175 3.65 18.46 4.97
C GLY A 175 3.82 17.75 6.30
N TYR A 176 3.60 16.43 6.37
CA TYR A 176 3.88 15.62 7.57
C TYR A 176 5.36 15.29 7.71
N LEU A 177 6.06 15.18 6.57
CA LEU A 177 7.50 15.02 6.51
C LEU A 177 8.14 16.23 5.84
N LYS A 178 9.27 16.66 6.40
CA LYS A 178 10.16 17.62 5.73
C LYS A 178 11.48 16.95 5.41
N GLN A 179 11.89 17.01 4.15
CA GLN A 179 13.21 16.55 3.76
C GLN A 179 14.28 17.56 4.20
N ASN A 180 15.30 17.06 4.90
CA ASN A 180 16.51 17.79 5.25
C ASN A 180 17.72 16.98 4.78
N HIS A 181 18.31 17.38 3.65
CA HIS A 181 19.33 16.61 2.94
C HIS A 181 18.83 15.18 2.64
N THR A 182 19.46 14.16 3.21
CA THR A 182 19.12 12.74 3.04
C THR A 182 18.14 12.22 4.09
N LYS A 183 17.72 13.06 5.04
CA LYS A 183 16.87 12.69 6.16
C LYS A 183 15.47 13.23 6.00
N PHE A 184 14.49 12.50 6.53
CA PHE A 184 13.12 12.97 6.68
C PHE A 184 12.86 13.30 8.14
N MET A 185 12.22 14.44 8.38
CA MET A 185 11.89 14.92 9.72
C MET A 185 10.38 14.89 9.92
N ASP A 186 9.93 14.32 11.03
CA ASP A 186 8.53 14.37 11.46
C ASP A 186 8.18 15.79 11.90
N VAL A 187 7.35 16.47 11.10
CA VAL A 187 6.98 17.87 11.31
C VAL A 187 6.15 18.04 12.58
N TYR A 188 5.31 17.05 12.90
CA TYR A 188 4.34 17.11 13.99
C TYR A 188 4.78 16.36 15.25
N LYS A 189 5.95 15.69 15.21
CA LYS A 189 6.49 14.90 16.33
C LYS A 189 5.52 13.79 16.79
N ILE A 190 4.78 13.23 15.84
CA ILE A 190 3.79 12.17 16.06
C ILE A 190 4.47 10.92 16.63
N VAL A 191 5.67 10.61 16.14
CA VAL A 191 6.40 9.45 16.64
C VAL A 191 7.16 9.82 17.92
N PRO A 192 6.84 9.19 19.07
CA PRO A 192 7.52 9.48 20.32
C PRO A 192 8.95 8.92 20.32
N GLY A 193 9.87 9.62 20.98
CA GLY A 193 11.22 9.14 21.24
C GLY A 193 12.21 9.27 20.08
N LEU A 194 11.85 9.97 18.99
CA LEU A 194 12.78 10.23 17.88
C LEU A 194 13.78 11.33 18.22
N LYS A 195 15.07 10.98 18.25
CA LYS A 195 16.16 11.97 18.37
C LYS A 195 16.12 12.93 17.17
N GLY A 196 15.92 14.22 17.47
CA GLY A 196 15.78 15.26 16.47
C GLY A 196 14.58 15.10 15.54
N HIS A 197 13.63 14.19 15.82
CA HIS A 197 12.47 13.88 14.96
C HIS A 197 12.82 13.20 13.62
N GLU A 198 13.97 12.53 13.52
CA GLU A 198 14.41 11.86 12.29
C GLU A 198 13.63 10.55 12.02
N ILE A 199 13.03 10.46 10.85
CA ILE A 199 12.24 9.32 10.35
C ILE A 199 13.13 8.38 9.54
N LYS A 200 13.29 7.14 10.02
CA LYS A 200 14.24 6.17 9.46
C LYS A 200 13.64 4.90 8.85
N SER A 201 12.37 4.61 9.13
CA SER A 201 11.79 3.31 8.79
C SER A 201 10.37 3.47 8.29
N LEU A 202 9.91 2.48 7.52
CA LEU A 202 8.52 2.39 7.10
C LEU A 202 7.55 2.39 8.29
N TRP A 203 7.92 1.79 9.42
CA TRP A 203 7.09 1.81 10.63
C TRP A 203 6.74 3.23 11.06
N HIS A 204 7.74 4.12 11.11
CA HIS A 204 7.53 5.52 11.47
C HIS A 204 6.56 6.21 10.50
N LYS A 205 6.74 5.97 9.19
CA LYS A 205 5.90 6.55 8.13
C LYS A 205 4.47 6.03 8.22
N ALA A 206 4.28 4.73 8.41
CA ALA A 206 2.98 4.11 8.60
C ALA A 206 2.26 4.67 9.84
N LYS A 207 2.98 4.88 10.94
CA LYS A 207 2.42 5.49 12.16
C LYS A 207 1.90 6.90 11.89
N ILE A 208 2.68 7.74 11.20
CA ILE A 208 2.25 9.09 10.80
C ILE A 208 1.04 9.03 9.88
N ALA A 209 1.05 8.13 8.90
CA ALA A 209 -0.03 7.98 7.93
C ALA A 209 -1.36 7.56 8.58
N CYS A 210 -1.32 6.72 9.62
CA CYS A 210 -2.51 6.36 10.40
C CYS A 210 -3.14 7.57 11.12
N GLU A 211 -2.32 8.54 11.58
CA GLU A 211 -2.83 9.79 12.15
C GLU A 211 -3.45 10.71 11.09
N MET A 212 -2.91 10.67 9.86
CA MET A 212 -3.48 11.40 8.73
C MET A 212 -4.82 10.79 8.29
N ASN A 213 -4.91 9.46 8.20
CA ASN A 213 -6.14 8.77 7.84
C ASN A 213 -6.13 7.32 8.37
N VAL A 214 -7.16 6.96 9.14
CA VAL A 214 -7.30 5.62 9.74
C VAL A 214 -7.27 4.49 8.71
N TYR A 215 -7.63 4.73 7.45
CA TYR A 215 -7.55 3.72 6.40
C TYR A 215 -6.14 3.16 6.20
N PHE A 216 -5.08 3.93 6.44
CA PHE A 216 -3.71 3.41 6.37
C PHE A 216 -3.47 2.27 7.36
N SER A 217 -4.22 2.24 8.47
CA SER A 217 -4.18 1.12 9.43
C SER A 217 -4.90 -0.14 8.93
N GLU A 218 -5.75 0.00 7.92
CA GLU A 218 -6.54 -1.08 7.33
C GLU A 218 -5.85 -1.71 6.10
N LEU A 219 -4.73 -1.16 5.64
CA LEU A 219 -3.91 -1.67 4.54
C LEU A 219 -2.86 -2.65 5.05
N GLU A 220 -2.90 -3.90 4.61
CA GLU A 220 -1.95 -4.93 5.06
C GLU A 220 -0.50 -4.61 4.66
N ALA A 221 -0.29 -3.83 3.59
CA ALA A 221 1.02 -3.30 3.19
C ALA A 221 1.72 -2.48 4.29
N TYR A 222 0.96 -1.86 5.19
CA TYR A 222 1.46 -0.99 6.25
C TYR A 222 1.13 -1.50 7.65
N LYS A 223 0.50 -2.69 7.75
CA LYS A 223 0.13 -3.28 9.03
C LYS A 223 1.37 -3.60 9.86
N MET A 224 1.26 -3.31 11.14
CA MET A 224 2.29 -3.56 12.12
C MET A 224 2.02 -4.89 12.82
N ASP A 225 3.08 -5.64 13.11
CA ASP A 225 2.99 -6.79 14.00
C ASP A 225 3.08 -6.36 15.47
N ASN A 226 2.94 -7.34 16.38
CA ASN A 226 3.01 -7.11 17.82
C ASN A 226 4.35 -6.54 18.30
N SER A 227 5.39 -6.58 17.47
CA SER A 227 6.72 -6.01 17.77
C SER A 227 6.87 -4.56 17.32
N SER A 228 5.80 -3.93 16.83
CA SER A 228 5.82 -2.57 16.28
C SER A 228 6.78 -2.46 15.09
N THR A 229 6.89 -3.52 14.29
CA THR A 229 7.52 -3.48 12.96
C THR A 229 6.47 -3.67 11.88
N VAL A 230 6.70 -3.13 10.69
CA VAL A 230 5.92 -3.60 9.52
C VAL A 230 6.16 -5.09 9.38
N THR A 231 5.11 -5.83 9.04
CA THR A 231 5.06 -7.31 9.06
C THR A 231 6.41 -7.98 8.86
N MET A 232 6.81 -8.81 9.84
CA MET A 232 8.07 -9.57 9.82
C MET A 232 8.30 -10.33 8.49
N THR A 233 7.24 -10.75 7.81
CA THR A 233 7.31 -11.35 6.47
C THR A 233 8.01 -10.46 5.45
N ARG A 234 7.64 -9.17 5.35
CA ARG A 234 8.32 -8.21 4.45
C ARG A 234 9.80 -8.12 4.81
N HIS A 235 10.10 -7.97 6.09
CA HIS A 235 11.48 -7.87 6.59
C HIS A 235 12.29 -9.10 6.19
N ASN A 236 11.77 -10.30 6.45
CA ASN A 236 12.44 -11.55 6.13
C ASN A 236 12.67 -11.73 4.62
N ILE A 237 11.70 -11.37 3.78
CA ILE A 237 11.85 -11.44 2.31
C ILE A 237 12.96 -10.48 1.84
N LEU A 238 12.90 -9.20 2.24
CA LEU A 238 13.86 -8.18 1.79
C LEU A 238 15.28 -8.42 2.30
N HIS A 239 15.44 -9.09 3.44
CA HIS A 239 16.74 -9.46 4.00
C HIS A 239 17.20 -10.88 3.60
N GLY A 240 16.45 -11.58 2.75
CA GLY A 240 16.81 -12.92 2.26
C GLY A 240 16.72 -14.03 3.31
N MET A 241 16.05 -13.79 4.44
CA MET A 241 15.74 -14.81 5.44
C MET A 241 14.55 -15.68 5.02
N ASP A 242 13.71 -15.18 4.11
CA ASP A 242 12.60 -15.91 3.52
C ASP A 242 12.66 -15.84 1.99
N VAL A 243 13.20 -16.89 1.38
CA VAL A 243 13.40 -17.00 -0.07
C VAL A 243 12.25 -17.72 -0.78
N ASN A 244 11.29 -18.30 -0.04
CA ASN A 244 10.21 -19.09 -0.62
C ASN A 244 9.09 -18.22 -1.22
N HIS A 245 9.04 -16.95 -0.82
CA HIS A 245 8.02 -16.00 -1.27
C HIS A 245 8.39 -15.23 -2.53
N PHE A 246 9.51 -15.54 -3.20
CA PHE A 246 9.83 -14.98 -4.52
C PHE A 246 9.05 -15.68 -5.63
N ASN A 247 7.71 -15.55 -5.59
CA ASN A 247 6.78 -16.26 -6.46
C ASN A 247 5.73 -15.32 -7.08
N LYS A 248 4.89 -15.90 -7.94
CA LYS A 248 3.87 -15.19 -8.71
C LYS A 248 2.76 -14.64 -7.81
N GLU A 249 2.34 -15.43 -6.84
CA GLU A 249 1.26 -15.14 -5.89
C GLU A 249 1.61 -13.97 -4.97
N ARG A 250 2.81 -13.95 -4.41
CA ARG A 250 3.30 -12.82 -3.62
C ARG A 250 3.38 -11.56 -4.47
N SER A 251 3.88 -11.66 -5.70
CA SER A 251 3.94 -10.52 -6.62
C SER A 251 2.53 -9.99 -6.93
N PHE A 252 1.57 -10.88 -7.17
CA PHE A 252 0.16 -10.55 -7.37
C PHE A 252 -0.41 -9.79 -6.16
N VAL A 253 -0.22 -10.31 -4.94
CA VAL A 253 -0.66 -9.64 -3.70
C VAL A 253 -0.08 -8.22 -3.60
N LEU A 254 1.19 -8.04 -3.94
CA LEU A 254 1.83 -6.73 -3.90
C LEU A 254 1.29 -5.75 -4.95
N PHE A 255 0.86 -6.24 -6.12
CA PHE A 255 0.16 -5.40 -7.08
C PHE A 255 -1.24 -4.99 -6.60
N ILE A 256 -1.98 -5.91 -5.98
CA ILE A 256 -3.27 -5.58 -5.35
C ILE A 256 -3.05 -4.50 -4.28
N TRP A 257 -2.04 -4.66 -3.42
CA TRP A 257 -1.70 -3.65 -2.43
C TRP A 257 -1.27 -2.32 -3.05
N LEU A 258 -0.47 -2.35 -4.12
CA LEU A 258 -0.07 -1.13 -4.83
C LEU A 258 -1.29 -0.40 -5.36
N PHE A 259 -2.22 -1.10 -6.00
CA PHE A 259 -3.49 -0.55 -6.45
C PHE A 259 -4.32 0.04 -5.30
N SER A 260 -4.52 -0.72 -4.22
CA SER A 260 -5.26 -0.26 -3.03
C SER A 260 -4.65 1.04 -2.47
N VAL A 261 -3.33 1.11 -2.42
CA VAL A 261 -2.57 2.25 -1.93
C VAL A 261 -2.72 3.46 -2.85
N THR A 262 -2.49 3.31 -4.16
CA THR A 262 -2.58 4.43 -5.11
C THR A 262 -4.00 4.97 -5.20
N SER A 263 -4.99 4.09 -5.34
CA SER A 263 -6.41 4.44 -5.40
C SER A 263 -6.89 5.19 -4.15
N PHE A 264 -6.36 4.82 -2.97
CA PHE A 264 -6.72 5.50 -1.74
C PHE A 264 -5.95 6.81 -1.51
N MET A 265 -4.64 6.83 -1.74
CA MET A 265 -3.82 8.03 -1.56
C MET A 265 -4.33 9.19 -2.43
N GLY A 266 -4.86 8.91 -3.62
CA GLY A 266 -5.49 9.91 -4.49
C GLY A 266 -6.75 10.56 -3.91
N THR A 267 -7.30 10.04 -2.81
CA THR A 267 -8.46 10.63 -2.11
C THR A 267 -8.07 11.63 -1.02
N LEU A 268 -6.78 11.71 -0.67
CA LEU A 268 -6.28 12.63 0.34
C LEU A 268 -6.23 14.05 -0.23
N LYS A 269 -7.07 14.95 0.31
CA LYS A 269 -7.06 16.37 -0.08
C LYS A 269 -5.73 17.03 0.24
N SER A 270 -5.34 17.98 -0.61
CA SER A 270 -4.25 18.94 -0.40
C SER A 270 -4.75 20.13 0.42
#